data_AF-A0A813L1U1-F1
#
_entry.id   AF-A0A813L1U1-F1
#
_cell.length_a   1.000
_cell.length_b   1.000
_cell.length_c   1.000
_cell.angle_alpha   90.00
_cell.angle_beta   90.00
_cell.angle_gamma   90.00
#
_symmetry.space_group_name_H-M   'P 1'
#
loop_
_entity.id
_entity.type
_entity.pdbx_description
1 polymer ?
#
loop_
_entity_poly.entity_id
_entity_poly.type
_entity_poly.pdbx_seq_one_letter_code
_entity_poly.pdbx_strand_id
1 'polypeptide(L)'
;MVEIVLFAMLIFFKIHIVSCLDLMVDDFSHEYAQHGDARRGVQQWNLLQATLNQAAKRLEGSFLINASAVAAGFAAVSADCLLGSARELGHDGSEACSGRENDWLMEPLLALVGRGLLLIYFTLRAASVSEKCTRTRRFINSLFIAGEGGLSLDSDRAYLVRYIDDSAAGFYVQGVRITHFAVMKLFYGGCALTFAIIARMSRA
;
A
#
# COMPACT_ATOMS: atom_id res chain seq x y z
N MET A 1 1.32 21.93 11.67
CA MET A 1 2.41 21.87 10.67
C MET A 1 3.44 20.76 10.98
N VAL A 2 4.07 20.75 12.17
CA VAL A 2 5.11 19.76 12.54
C VAL A 2 4.66 18.31 12.35
N GLU A 3 3.45 17.95 12.80
CA GLU A 3 2.92 16.58 12.64
C GLU A 3 2.79 16.13 11.18
N ILE A 4 2.38 17.03 10.29
CA ILE A 4 2.22 16.73 8.86
C ILE A 4 3.60 16.42 8.26
N VAL A 5 4.60 17.23 8.61
CA VAL A 5 5.98 17.08 8.15
C VAL A 5 6.59 15.77 8.68
N LEU A 6 6.38 15.45 9.95
CA LEU A 6 6.82 14.17 10.53
C LEU A 6 6.15 12.97 9.86
N PHE A 7 4.83 13.03 9.64
CA PHE A 7 4.10 11.98 8.94
C PHE A 7 4.63 11.78 7.52
N ALA A 8 4.83 12.86 6.78
CA ALA A 8 5.36 12.81 5.41
C ALA A 8 6.77 12.22 5.38
N MET A 9 7.67 12.62 6.28
CA MET A 9 9.02 12.04 6.40
C MET A 9 8.98 10.55 6.70
N LEU A 10 8.13 10.12 7.64
CA LEU A 10 7.97 8.70 7.95
C LEU A 10 7.50 7.91 6.72
N ILE A 11 6.47 8.40 6.01
CA ILE A 11 5.98 7.73 4.80
C ILE A 11 7.05 7.70 3.71
N PHE A 12 7.78 8.80 3.50
CA PHE A 12 8.86 8.88 2.52
C PHE A 12 9.97 7.86 2.79
N PHE A 13 10.38 7.72 4.06
CA PHE A 13 11.34 6.71 4.48
C PHE A 13 10.84 5.28 4.19
N LYS A 14 9.56 4.99 4.48
CA LYS A 14 8.96 3.68 4.17
C LYS A 14 8.92 3.41 2.66
N ILE A 15 8.60 4.42 1.85
CA ILE A 15 8.62 4.32 0.38
C ILE A 15 10.04 4.00 -0.12
N HIS A 16 11.08 4.59 0.47
CA HIS A 16 12.47 4.30 0.11
C HIS A 16 12.82 2.85 0.40
N ILE A 17 12.48 2.34 1.59
CA ILE A 17 12.69 0.93 1.93
C ILE A 17 11.99 0.03 0.92
N VAL A 18 10.72 0.28 0.63
CA VAL A 18 9.95 -0.54 -0.31
C VAL A 18 10.53 -0.47 -1.73
N SER A 19 11.02 0.69 -2.17
CA SER A 19 11.70 0.81 -3.46
C SER A 19 13.04 0.06 -3.51
N CYS A 20 13.80 0.02 -2.41
CA CYS A 20 14.98 -0.83 -2.32
C CYS A 20 14.60 -2.32 -2.45
N LEU A 21 13.54 -2.76 -1.77
CA LEU A 21 13.05 -4.13 -1.88
C LEU A 21 12.58 -4.46 -3.31
N ASP A 22 11.93 -3.51 -3.98
CA ASP A 22 11.50 -3.61 -5.38
C ASP A 22 12.69 -3.84 -6.31
N LEU A 23 13.79 -3.10 -6.10
CA LEU A 23 15.04 -3.25 -6.85
C LEU A 23 15.74 -4.59 -6.57
N MET A 24 15.70 -5.09 -5.34
CA MET A 24 16.29 -6.40 -5.02
C MET A 24 15.61 -7.56 -5.76
N VAL A 25 14.29 -7.46 -6.00
CA VAL A 25 13.55 -8.45 -6.80
C VAL A 25 13.95 -8.38 -8.28
N ASP A 26 14.15 -7.17 -8.80
CA ASP A 26 14.61 -6.96 -10.18
C ASP A 26 16.05 -7.46 -10.37
N ASP A 27 16.94 -7.16 -9.42
CA ASP A 27 18.34 -7.61 -9.41
C ASP A 27 18.44 -9.13 -9.39
N PHE A 28 17.69 -9.80 -8.52
CA PHE A 28 17.58 -11.26 -8.52
C PHE A 28 17.12 -11.81 -9.88
N SER A 29 16.08 -11.19 -10.47
CA SER A 29 15.54 -11.63 -11.76
C SER A 29 16.57 -11.45 -12.89
N HIS A 30 17.33 -10.35 -12.86
CA HIS A 30 18.38 -10.07 -13.82
C HIS A 30 19.56 -11.05 -13.68
N GLU A 31 20.06 -11.26 -12.46
CA GLU A 31 21.17 -12.16 -12.19
C GLU A 31 20.84 -13.60 -12.57
N TYR A 32 19.62 -14.06 -12.24
CA TYR A 32 19.15 -15.37 -12.62
C TYR A 32 19.03 -15.54 -14.14
N ALA A 33 18.57 -14.50 -14.86
CA ALA A 33 18.48 -14.54 -16.32
C ALA A 33 19.85 -14.65 -16.99
N GLN A 34 20.90 -14.07 -16.40
CA GLN A 34 22.26 -14.14 -16.92
C GLN A 34 22.95 -15.49 -16.67
N HIS A 35 22.82 -16.05 -15.47
CA HIS A 35 23.61 -17.22 -15.05
C HIS A 35 22.83 -18.53 -15.10
N GLY A 36 21.51 -18.50 -14.92
CA GLY A 36 20.64 -19.68 -14.98
C GLY A 36 20.89 -20.76 -13.92
N ASP A 37 21.74 -20.52 -12.92
CA ASP A 37 22.04 -21.51 -11.87
C ASP A 37 20.88 -21.60 -10.86
N ALA A 38 20.14 -22.70 -10.91
CA ALA A 38 19.01 -22.96 -10.04
C ALA A 38 19.40 -23.03 -8.56
N ARG A 39 20.55 -23.63 -8.21
CA ARG A 39 20.96 -23.80 -6.81
C ARG A 39 21.31 -22.46 -6.18
N ARG A 40 22.06 -21.64 -6.91
CA ARG A 40 22.33 -20.25 -6.52
C ARG A 40 21.04 -19.43 -6.43
N GLY A 41 20.13 -19.61 -7.40
CA GLY A 41 18.81 -18.98 -7.40
C GLY A 41 17.99 -19.28 -6.15
N VAL A 42 17.99 -20.52 -5.65
CA VAL A 42 17.29 -20.89 -4.40
C VAL A 42 17.89 -20.15 -3.20
N GLN A 43 19.22 -20.09 -3.09
CA GLN A 43 19.90 -19.43 -1.98
C GLN A 43 19.62 -17.91 -1.98
N GLN A 44 19.72 -17.28 -3.15
CA GLN A 44 19.45 -15.85 -3.31
C GLN A 44 17.99 -15.51 -3.05
N TRP A 45 17.06 -16.33 -3.56
CA TRP A 45 15.63 -16.15 -3.29
C TRP A 45 15.31 -16.30 -1.80
N ASN A 46 15.91 -17.28 -1.13
CA ASN A 46 15.72 -17.45 0.32
C ASN A 46 16.18 -16.22 1.12
N LEU A 47 17.33 -15.64 0.75
CA LEU A 47 17.82 -14.40 1.37
C LEU A 47 16.91 -13.20 1.07
N LEU A 48 16.46 -13.07 -0.18
CA LEU A 48 15.53 -12.03 -0.61
C LEU A 48 14.19 -12.13 0.15
N GLN A 49 13.61 -13.32 0.21
CA GLN A 49 12.38 -13.61 0.96
C GLN A 49 12.54 -13.27 2.44
N ALA A 50 13.64 -13.70 3.08
CA ALA A 50 13.91 -13.37 4.47
C ALA A 50 13.99 -11.85 4.70
N THR A 51 14.65 -11.13 3.80
CA THR A 51 14.77 -9.67 3.85
C THR A 51 13.42 -8.98 3.67
N LEU A 52 12.64 -9.41 2.67
CA LEU A 52 11.27 -8.92 2.41
C LEU A 52 10.38 -9.11 3.64
N ASN A 53 10.36 -10.31 4.22
CA ASN A 53 9.54 -10.64 5.38
C ASN A 53 9.97 -9.84 6.62
N GLN A 54 11.27 -9.68 6.84
CA GLN A 54 11.80 -8.88 7.94
C GLN A 54 11.42 -7.41 7.78
N ALA A 55 11.59 -6.84 6.59
CA ALA A 55 11.22 -5.45 6.31
C ALA A 55 9.71 -5.23 6.45
N ALA A 56 8.88 -6.12 5.88
CA ALA A 56 7.43 -6.06 6.01
C ALA A 56 6.98 -6.08 7.47
N LYS A 57 7.49 -7.02 8.27
CA LYS A 57 7.18 -7.14 9.71
C LYS A 57 7.59 -5.89 10.51
N ARG A 58 8.72 -5.26 10.16
CA ARG A 58 9.17 -4.02 10.82
C ARG A 58 8.32 -2.81 10.42
N LEU A 59 7.87 -2.76 9.17
CA LEU A 59 7.03 -1.68 8.66
C LEU A 59 5.57 -1.80 9.12
N GLU A 60 5.09 -3.02 9.34
CA GLU A 60 3.70 -3.35 9.67
C GLU A 60 3.14 -2.54 10.84
N GLY A 61 3.79 -2.55 12.00
CA GLY A 61 3.27 -1.85 13.19
C GLY A 61 3.10 -0.35 12.95
N SER A 62 4.12 0.27 12.33
CA SER A 62 4.07 1.70 11.99
C SER A 62 3.05 2.00 10.88
N PHE A 63 2.77 1.06 9.99
CA PHE A 63 1.74 1.19 8.97
C PHE A 63 0.35 1.17 9.60
N LEU A 64 0.08 0.22 10.50
CA LEU A 64 -1.19 0.10 11.19
C LEU A 64 -1.52 1.37 12.00
N ILE A 65 -0.54 1.91 12.73
CA ILE A 65 -0.71 3.17 13.47
C ILE A 65 -1.08 4.32 12.53
N ASN A 66 -0.37 4.45 11.40
CA ASN A 66 -0.66 5.51 10.42
C ASN A 66 -2.04 5.32 9.78
N ALA A 67 -2.42 4.08 9.44
CA ALA A 67 -3.71 3.75 8.85
C ALA A 67 -4.86 4.01 9.83
N SER A 68 -4.72 3.60 11.09
CA SER A 68 -5.71 3.87 12.13
C SER A 68 -5.84 5.36 12.41
N ALA A 69 -4.73 6.12 12.41
CA ALA A 69 -4.77 7.57 12.61
C ALA A 69 -5.52 8.29 11.48
N VAL A 70 -5.29 7.91 10.22
CA VAL A 70 -6.03 8.46 9.08
C VAL A 70 -7.51 8.07 9.16
N ALA A 71 -7.82 6.80 9.45
CA ALA A 71 -9.20 6.34 9.59
C ALA A 71 -9.96 7.05 10.74
N ALA A 72 -9.32 7.20 11.89
CA ALA A 72 -9.87 7.94 13.03
C ALA A 72 -10.11 9.43 12.68
N GLY A 73 -9.19 10.04 11.93
CA GLY A 73 -9.38 11.40 11.43
C GLY A 73 -10.61 11.54 10.53
N PHE A 74 -10.83 10.59 9.61
CA PHE A 74 -12.01 10.60 8.75
C PHE A 74 -13.29 10.39 9.55
N ALA A 75 -13.26 9.50 10.55
CA ALA A 75 -14.39 9.26 11.43
C ALA A 75 -14.74 10.51 12.25
N ALA A 76 -13.75 11.22 12.80
CA ALA A 76 -13.95 12.45 13.57
C ALA A 76 -14.58 13.56 12.70
N VAL A 77 -14.01 13.85 11.52
CA VAL A 77 -14.57 14.86 10.61
C VAL A 77 -15.99 14.49 10.17
N SER A 78 -16.25 13.21 9.90
CA SER A 78 -17.58 12.73 9.53
C SER A 78 -18.58 12.91 10.68
N ALA A 79 -18.18 12.61 11.92
CA ALA A 79 -19.01 12.78 13.11
C ALA A 79 -19.36 14.25 13.34
N ASP A 80 -18.40 15.16 13.21
CA ASP A 80 -18.62 16.60 13.34
C ASP A 80 -19.60 17.12 12.27
N CYS A 81 -19.48 16.66 11.03
CA CYS A 81 -20.42 17.01 9.95
C CYS A 81 -21.85 16.54 10.25
N LEU A 82 -22.00 15.34 10.83
CA LEU A 82 -23.31 14.78 11.17
C LEU A 82 -23.94 15.49 12.39
N LEU A 83 -23.15 15.79 13.41
CA LEU A 83 -23.62 16.47 14.62
C LEU A 83 -23.97 17.94 14.34
N GLY A 84 -23.22 18.62 13.48
CA GLY A 84 -23.56 19.98 13.02
C GLY A 84 -24.96 20.02 12.39
N SER A 85 -25.25 19.07 11.49
CA SER A 85 -26.57 18.97 10.85
C SER A 85 -27.72 18.75 11.84
N ALA A 86 -27.49 17.99 12.91
CA ALA A 86 -28.52 17.71 13.91
C ALA A 86 -28.86 18.95 14.75
N ARG A 87 -27.89 19.86 14.97
CA ARG A 87 -28.10 21.10 15.71
C ARG A 87 -28.95 22.10 14.93
N GLU A 88 -28.76 22.18 13.62
CA GLU A 88 -29.53 23.07 12.74
C GLU A 88 -31.03 22.73 12.73
N LEU A 89 -31.38 21.44 12.70
CA LEU A 89 -32.78 20.98 12.73
C LEU A 89 -33.51 21.26 14.05
N GLY A 90 -32.78 21.56 15.14
CA GLY A 90 -33.36 21.81 16.46
C GLY A 90 -33.63 23.29 16.76
N HIS A 91 -33.18 24.22 15.92
CA HIS A 91 -33.24 25.66 16.19
C HIS A 91 -34.19 26.39 15.22
N ASP A 92 -35.50 26.20 15.44
CA ASP A 92 -36.60 26.69 14.59
C ASP A 92 -36.87 28.21 14.64
N GLY A 93 -35.91 29.04 15.02
CA GLY A 93 -36.11 30.48 14.89
C GLY A 93 -35.09 31.35 15.61
N SER A 94 -34.10 31.85 14.88
CA SER A 94 -33.66 33.26 14.94
C SER A 94 -32.51 33.48 13.95
N GLU A 95 -32.80 34.26 12.90
CA GLU A 95 -31.91 35.13 12.12
C GLU A 95 -30.54 34.60 11.63
N ALA A 96 -30.57 33.90 10.49
CA ALA A 96 -29.97 34.27 9.19
C ALA A 96 -28.59 34.99 9.11
N CYS A 97 -27.68 34.77 10.07
CA CYS A 97 -26.30 35.26 10.00
C CYS A 97 -25.28 34.14 10.29
N SER A 98 -25.25 33.06 9.50
CA SER A 98 -24.14 32.09 9.56
C SER A 98 -23.86 31.42 8.22
N GLY A 99 -23.30 32.19 7.27
CA GLY A 99 -22.79 31.66 6.00
C GLY A 99 -21.27 31.43 6.00
N ARG A 100 -20.59 31.59 7.15
CA ARG A 100 -19.12 31.66 7.23
C ARG A 100 -18.48 30.73 8.26
N GLU A 101 -19.26 29.96 9.00
CA GLU A 101 -18.74 29.11 10.07
C GLU A 101 -18.23 27.74 9.58
N ASN A 102 -18.37 27.37 8.31
CA ASN A 102 -17.89 26.08 7.78
C ASN A 102 -16.47 26.12 7.17
N ASP A 103 -15.87 27.30 7.01
CA ASP A 103 -14.53 27.45 6.39
C ASP A 103 -13.41 26.76 7.19
N TRP A 104 -13.55 26.61 8.52
CA TRP A 104 -12.50 26.02 9.36
C TRP A 104 -12.37 24.49 9.21
N LEU A 105 -13.38 23.80 8.68
CA LEU A 105 -13.36 22.34 8.49
C LEU A 105 -12.70 21.92 7.17
N MET A 106 -12.55 22.84 6.20
CA MET A 106 -11.91 22.55 4.91
C MET A 106 -10.40 22.29 5.05
N GLU A 107 -9.71 23.06 5.87
CA GLU A 107 -8.26 22.89 6.12
C GLU A 107 -7.90 21.50 6.71
N PRO A 108 -8.54 21.01 7.80
CA PRO A 108 -8.24 19.68 8.33
C PRO A 108 -8.65 18.56 7.38
N LEU A 109 -9.74 18.71 6.62
CA LEU A 109 -10.14 17.73 5.60
C LEU A 109 -9.08 17.62 4.50
N LEU A 110 -8.58 18.74 3.98
CA LEU A 110 -7.55 18.74 2.94
C LEU A 110 -6.24 18.11 3.45
N ALA A 111 -5.83 18.44 4.68
CA ALA A 111 -4.66 17.84 5.32
C ALA A 111 -4.83 16.32 5.51
N LEU A 112 -6.03 15.87 5.89
CA LEU A 112 -6.35 14.46 6.07
C LEU A 112 -6.36 13.69 4.74
N VAL A 113 -6.93 14.26 3.68
CA VAL A 113 -6.89 13.71 2.32
C VAL A 113 -5.44 13.56 1.86
N GLY A 114 -4.60 14.58 2.07
CA GLY A 114 -3.17 14.51 1.77
C GLY A 114 -2.45 13.36 2.50
N ARG A 115 -2.70 13.19 3.80
CA ARG A 115 -2.16 12.06 4.59
C ARG A 115 -2.65 10.70 4.05
N GLY A 116 -3.93 10.62 3.70
CA GLY A 116 -4.53 9.42 3.11
C GLY A 116 -3.90 9.05 1.77
N LEU A 117 -3.69 10.02 0.87
CA LEU A 117 -3.05 9.80 -0.43
C LEU A 117 -1.61 9.31 -0.31
N LEU A 118 -0.83 9.90 0.60
CA LEU A 118 0.54 9.44 0.89
C LEU A 118 0.57 7.99 1.40
N LEU A 119 -0.36 7.64 2.29
CA LEU A 119 -0.48 6.27 2.81
C LEU A 119 -0.90 5.28 1.71
N ILE A 120 -1.87 5.65 0.87
CA ILE A 120 -2.29 4.85 -0.29
C ILE A 120 -1.11 4.63 -1.23
N TYR A 121 -0.34 5.69 -1.53
CA TYR A 121 0.83 5.59 -2.41
C TYR A 121 1.89 4.62 -1.85
N PHE A 122 2.21 4.71 -0.56
CA PHE A 122 3.08 3.72 0.10
C PHE A 122 2.53 2.30 -0.07
N THR A 123 1.23 2.11 0.16
CA THR A 123 0.58 0.79 0.08
C THR A 123 0.59 0.24 -1.35
N LEU A 124 0.43 1.11 -2.36
CA LEU A 124 0.59 0.74 -3.78
C LEU A 124 2.01 0.28 -4.10
N ARG A 125 3.03 0.97 -3.60
CA ARG A 125 4.43 0.53 -3.77
C ARG A 125 4.66 -0.84 -3.11
N ALA A 126 4.13 -1.06 -1.90
CA ALA A 126 4.24 -2.35 -1.22
C ALA A 126 3.51 -3.48 -1.98
N ALA A 127 2.35 -3.18 -2.56
CA ALA A 127 1.62 -4.09 -3.43
C ALA A 127 2.41 -4.45 -4.70
N SER A 128 3.09 -3.46 -5.31
CA SER A 128 3.92 -3.68 -6.51
C SER A 128 5.04 -4.70 -6.25
N VAL A 129 5.72 -4.59 -5.10
CA VAL A 129 6.75 -5.57 -4.70
C VAL A 129 6.15 -6.97 -4.59
N SER A 130 4.98 -7.09 -3.96
CA SER A 130 4.27 -8.37 -3.86
C SER A 130 3.94 -8.95 -5.24
N GLU A 131 3.43 -8.14 -6.16
CA GLU A 131 3.11 -8.58 -7.51
C GLU A 131 4.34 -8.90 -8.36
N LYS A 132 5.45 -8.20 -8.17
CA LYS A 132 6.73 -8.57 -8.79
C LYS A 132 7.19 -9.94 -8.32
N CYS A 133 7.14 -10.22 -7.01
CA CYS A 133 7.49 -11.54 -6.49
C CYS A 133 6.66 -12.67 -7.13
N THR A 134 5.36 -12.46 -7.34
CA THR A 134 4.51 -13.42 -8.08
C THR A 134 4.92 -13.57 -9.55
N ARG A 135 5.30 -12.46 -10.20
CA ARG A 135 5.70 -12.45 -11.61
C ARG A 135 7.07 -13.10 -11.84
N THR A 136 7.99 -13.01 -10.89
CA THR A 136 9.32 -13.62 -10.97
C THR A 136 9.24 -15.12 -11.26
N ARG A 137 8.28 -15.83 -10.64
CA ARG A 137 8.01 -17.25 -10.96
C ARG A 137 7.73 -17.48 -12.44
N ARG A 138 6.81 -16.69 -13.01
CA ARG A 138 6.40 -16.81 -14.42
C ARG A 138 7.54 -16.43 -15.36
N PHE A 139 8.32 -15.42 -14.97
CA PHE A 139 9.51 -14.99 -15.69
C PHE A 139 10.54 -16.11 -15.79
N ILE A 140 10.92 -16.74 -14.67
CA ILE A 140 11.86 -17.88 -14.64
C ILE A 140 11.35 -19.02 -15.52
N ASN A 141 10.06 -19.34 -15.43
CA ASN A 141 9.47 -20.39 -16.25
C ASN A 141 9.46 -20.05 -17.74
N SER A 142 9.37 -18.77 -18.12
CA SER A 142 9.41 -18.34 -19.52
C SER A 142 10.81 -18.37 -20.13
N LEU A 143 11.86 -18.16 -19.32
CA LEU A 143 13.26 -18.28 -19.77
C LEU A 143 13.59 -19.69 -20.29
N PHE A 144 12.87 -20.71 -19.83
CA PHE A 144 12.99 -22.09 -20.30
C PHE A 144 12.63 -22.26 -21.78
N ILE A 145 11.66 -21.49 -22.29
CA ILE A 145 11.16 -21.64 -23.67
C ILE A 145 12.17 -21.06 -24.69
N ALA A 146 12.99 -20.09 -24.26
CA ALA A 146 13.92 -19.38 -25.12
C ALA A 146 15.31 -20.04 -25.24
N GLY A 147 15.62 -21.06 -24.43
CA GLY A 147 16.90 -21.76 -24.46
C GLY A 147 16.98 -22.82 -25.55
N GLU A 148 17.88 -22.63 -26.52
CA GLU A 148 18.23 -23.61 -27.56
C GLU A 148 18.91 -24.84 -26.93
N GLY A 149 18.14 -25.89 -26.62
CA GLY A 149 18.77 -27.12 -26.14
C GLY A 149 17.87 -28.12 -25.43
N GLY A 150 16.82 -28.60 -26.11
CA GLY A 150 16.23 -29.92 -25.90
C GLY A 150 15.48 -30.15 -24.58
N LEU A 151 14.14 -30.25 -24.70
CA LEU A 151 13.13 -31.12 -24.04
C LEU A 151 13.36 -31.81 -22.66
N SER A 152 14.55 -31.87 -22.08
CA SER A 152 14.76 -32.31 -20.71
C SER A 152 14.38 -31.19 -19.75
N LEU A 153 13.27 -31.39 -19.04
CA LEU A 153 12.84 -30.56 -17.92
C LEU A 153 13.95 -30.59 -16.86
N ASP A 154 14.67 -29.48 -16.71
CA ASP A 154 15.71 -29.34 -15.68
C ASP A 154 15.04 -29.38 -14.29
N SER A 155 15.16 -30.51 -13.60
CA SER A 155 14.54 -30.77 -12.29
C SER A 155 14.91 -29.72 -11.26
N ASP A 156 16.14 -29.20 -11.29
CA ASP A 156 16.61 -28.21 -10.32
C ASP A 156 15.90 -26.86 -10.53
N ARG A 157 15.60 -26.48 -11.79
CA ARG A 157 14.83 -25.27 -12.10
C ARG A 157 13.35 -25.41 -11.77
N ALA A 158 12.75 -26.58 -12.07
CA ALA A 158 11.38 -26.88 -11.68
C ALA A 158 11.22 -26.80 -10.15
N TYR A 159 12.22 -27.29 -9.41
CA TYR A 159 12.31 -27.13 -7.96
C TYR A 159 12.36 -25.65 -7.56
N LEU A 160 13.21 -24.81 -8.19
CA LEU A 160 13.27 -23.38 -7.90
C LEU A 160 11.92 -22.67 -8.14
N VAL A 161 11.26 -22.92 -9.28
CA VAL A 161 9.95 -22.32 -9.60
C VAL A 161 8.90 -22.70 -8.55
N ARG A 162 8.91 -23.95 -8.11
CA ARG A 162 8.02 -24.44 -7.04
C ARG A 162 8.39 -23.82 -5.69
N TYR A 163 9.68 -23.75 -5.37
CA TYR A 163 10.18 -23.11 -4.15
C TYR A 163 9.74 -21.65 -4.06
N ILE A 164 9.84 -20.89 -5.16
CA ILE A 164 9.38 -19.50 -5.23
C ILE A 164 7.87 -19.40 -4.97
N ASP A 165 7.08 -20.32 -5.52
CA ASP A 165 5.63 -20.36 -5.30
C ASP A 165 5.27 -20.65 -3.83
N ASP A 166 5.89 -21.69 -3.28
CA ASP A 166 5.65 -22.17 -1.91
C ASP A 166 6.21 -21.20 -0.85
N SER A 167 7.21 -20.39 -1.21
CA SER A 167 7.83 -19.40 -0.32
C SER A 167 6.89 -18.27 0.13
N ALA A 168 5.80 -18.07 -0.61
CA ALA A 168 4.84 -17.00 -0.39
C ALA A 168 5.49 -15.60 -0.24
N ALA A 169 6.61 -15.33 -0.92
CA ALA A 169 7.32 -14.05 -0.78
C ALA A 169 6.43 -12.84 -1.18
N GLY A 170 6.50 -11.77 -0.38
CA GLY A 170 5.76 -10.54 -0.63
C GLY A 170 5.61 -9.70 0.62
N PHE A 171 4.77 -8.67 0.52
CA PHE A 171 4.44 -7.78 1.62
C PHE A 171 3.14 -8.20 2.29
N TYR A 172 3.22 -8.52 3.58
CA TYR A 172 2.09 -8.95 4.39
C TYR A 172 1.82 -7.97 5.53
N VAL A 173 0.54 -7.74 5.82
CA VAL A 173 0.08 -7.02 7.00
C VAL A 173 -0.93 -7.93 7.70
N GLN A 174 -0.67 -8.27 8.96
CA GLN A 174 -1.49 -9.18 9.77
C GLN A 174 -1.75 -10.52 9.07
N GLY A 175 -0.72 -11.06 8.40
CA GLY A 175 -0.82 -12.30 7.63
C GLY A 175 -1.59 -12.19 6.30
N VAL A 176 -2.12 -11.02 5.95
CA VAL A 176 -2.80 -10.77 4.68
C VAL A 176 -1.85 -10.14 3.69
N ARG A 177 -1.72 -10.75 2.50
CA ARG A 177 -0.91 -10.23 1.41
C ARG A 177 -1.50 -8.95 0.83
N ILE A 178 -0.71 -7.90 0.71
CA ILE A 178 -1.15 -6.67 0.04
C ILE A 178 -1.10 -6.88 -1.48
N THR A 179 -2.22 -6.62 -2.15
CA THR A 179 -2.34 -6.69 -3.63
C THR A 179 -2.85 -5.35 -4.17
N HIS A 180 -2.54 -4.99 -5.42
CA HIS A 180 -3.03 -3.72 -5.98
C HIS A 180 -4.55 -3.65 -5.95
N PHE A 181 -5.23 -4.77 -6.18
CA PHE A 181 -6.68 -4.86 -6.10
C PHE A 181 -7.24 -4.48 -4.72
N ALA A 182 -6.62 -4.95 -3.64
CA ALA A 182 -7.02 -4.58 -2.28
C ALA A 182 -6.80 -3.08 -2.02
N VAL A 183 -5.67 -2.53 -2.48
CA VAL A 183 -5.37 -1.10 -2.32
C VAL A 183 -6.33 -0.22 -3.11
N MET A 184 -6.71 -0.64 -4.33
CA MET A 184 -7.69 0.09 -5.13
C MET A 184 -9.06 0.12 -4.47
N LYS A 185 -9.51 -0.97 -3.84
CA LYS A 185 -10.75 -0.97 -3.05
C LYS A 185 -10.72 0.06 -1.91
N LEU A 186 -9.60 0.12 -1.18
CA LEU A 186 -9.40 1.11 -0.12
C LEU A 186 -9.40 2.53 -0.68
N PHE A 187 -8.75 2.76 -1.81
CA PHE A 187 -8.72 4.05 -2.49
C PHE A 187 -10.13 4.50 -2.91
N TYR A 188 -10.88 3.63 -3.59
CA TYR A 188 -12.27 3.93 -3.99
C TYR A 188 -13.17 4.23 -2.79
N GLY A 189 -13.07 3.43 -1.72
CA GLY A 189 -13.81 3.67 -0.49
C GLY A 189 -13.46 5.02 0.15
N GLY A 190 -12.16 5.36 0.21
CA GLY A 190 -11.70 6.66 0.73
C GLY A 190 -12.16 7.85 -0.12
N CYS A 191 -12.12 7.74 -1.46
CA CYS A 191 -12.64 8.76 -2.36
C CYS A 191 -14.15 8.97 -2.20
N ALA A 192 -14.92 7.88 -2.11
CA ALA A 192 -16.37 7.95 -1.90
C ALA A 192 -16.70 8.63 -0.56
N LEU A 193 -15.98 8.29 0.52
CA LEU A 193 -16.14 8.92 1.82
C LEU A 193 -15.80 10.41 1.78
N THR A 194 -14.66 10.76 1.17
CA THR A 194 -14.23 12.16 1.03
C THR A 194 -15.27 12.96 0.25
N PHE A 195 -15.78 12.41 -0.86
CA PHE A 195 -16.82 13.04 -1.65
C PHE A 195 -18.11 13.23 -0.85
N ALA A 196 -18.54 12.23 -0.07
CA ALA A 196 -19.72 12.34 0.77
C ALA A 196 -19.59 13.45 1.82
N ILE A 197 -18.41 13.59 2.44
CA ILE A 197 -18.10 14.67 3.39
C ILE A 197 -18.18 16.03 2.68
N ILE A 198 -17.49 16.20 1.55
CA ILE A 198 -17.49 17.46 0.79
C ILE A 198 -18.91 17.83 0.34
N ALA A 199 -19.64 16.88 -0.23
CA ALA A 199 -21.01 17.08 -0.68
C ALA A 199 -21.97 17.42 0.46
N ARG A 200 -21.66 16.97 1.69
CA ARG A 200 -22.43 17.35 2.86
C ARG A 200 -22.08 18.76 3.31
N MET A 201 -20.81 19.10 3.38
CA MET A 201 -20.32 20.43 3.75
C MET A 201 -20.76 21.50 2.75
N SER A 202 -20.92 21.18 1.47
CA SER A 202 -21.40 22.15 0.47
C SER A 202 -22.91 22.44 0.57
N ARG A 203 -23.66 21.64 1.34
CA ARG A 203 -25.12 21.82 1.53
C ARG A 203 -25.47 22.52 2.85
N ALA A 204 -24.52 22.58 3.78
CA ALA A 204 -24.65 23.25 5.07
C ALA A 204 -24.08 24.65 4.95
#